data_AF-A0A9W4ZGL1-F1
#
_entry.id   AF-A0A9W4ZGL1-F1
#
_cell.length_a   1.000
_cell.length_b   1.000
_cell.length_c   1.000
_cell.angle_alpha   90.00
_cell.angle_beta   90.00
_cell.angle_gamma   90.00
#
_symmetry.space_group_name_H-M   'P 1'
#
loop_
_entity.id
_entity.type
_entity.pdbx_description
1 polymer ?
#
loop_
_entity_poly.entity_id
_entity_poly.type
_entity_poly.pdbx_seq_one_letter_code
_entity_poly.pdbx_strand_id
1 'polypeptide(L)'
;MKYAIVEDSLFLATTISDDTYDQVLDMFEHILAELDESPLTCLVGMYLWEMYIQKKQPVIKKIEGYAASLHYITILSIPCISFTQKELAKMYHTIPSFISSTSSQMRMVLREDLASLQELLQEEEPEESIPPIRMAGEKHMWELTQLLQENNCNTEEEIISFVAQQLEEPSILSTSMLSKQQQAQRLIYDAFPIYGEQRIQIAQQALQLDPYCVDAYNILGETEHDCAQRGEYFKKGMDIGKEKLDPSYFQKGTDEMWNVLETRPFMRAKYNYARWAIGNGYRAV
;
A
#
# COMPACT_ATOMS: atom_id res chain seq x y z
N MET A 1 -27.41 2.77 13.65
CA MET A 1 -26.85 3.31 14.91
C MET A 1 -25.83 4.34 14.46
N LYS A 2 -26.19 5.62 14.55
CA LYS A 2 -25.40 6.75 14.04
C LYS A 2 -24.14 6.87 14.89
N TYR A 3 -22.97 6.97 14.27
CA TYR A 3 -21.73 7.34 14.94
C TYR A 3 -21.87 8.79 15.43
N ALA A 4 -22.41 8.92 16.63
CA ALA A 4 -22.27 10.11 17.46
C ALA A 4 -21.05 9.90 18.35
N ILE A 5 -20.40 11.01 18.70
CA ILE A 5 -19.14 11.14 19.45
C ILE A 5 -17.90 11.23 18.52
N VAL A 6 -17.81 12.37 17.80
CA VAL A 6 -16.69 13.32 17.96
C VAL A 6 -17.26 14.74 17.76
N GLU A 7 -18.12 15.19 18.69
CA GLU A 7 -18.35 16.61 18.94
C GLU A 7 -17.57 16.92 20.22
N ASP A 8 -16.49 17.72 20.14
CA ASP A 8 -16.26 18.87 21.06
C ASP A 8 -14.91 19.61 20.93
N SER A 9 -14.15 19.52 19.82
CA SER A 9 -12.99 20.42 19.68
C SER A 9 -12.61 20.78 18.25
N LEU A 10 -13.47 21.52 17.54
CA LEU A 10 -13.04 22.65 16.70
C LEU A 10 -14.26 23.44 16.18
N PHE A 11 -14.94 24.15 17.08
CA PHE A 11 -15.95 25.12 16.68
C PHE A 11 -15.29 26.48 16.43
N LEU A 12 -14.90 26.77 15.19
CA LEU A 12 -14.69 28.14 14.70
C LEU A 12 -14.92 28.21 13.18
N ALA A 13 -16.17 28.37 12.78
CA ALA A 13 -16.65 29.38 11.81
C ALA A 13 -18.00 28.98 11.21
N THR A 14 -19.09 29.44 11.82
CA THR A 14 -20.39 29.56 11.13
C THR A 14 -20.28 30.58 10.00
N THR A 15 -20.25 30.16 8.74
CA THR A 15 -21.00 30.80 7.63
C THR A 15 -21.00 29.95 6.34
N ILE A 16 -22.22 29.70 5.84
CA ILE A 16 -22.61 29.15 4.52
C ILE A 16 -22.56 27.60 4.41
N SER A 17 -23.56 26.91 4.98
CA SER A 17 -24.04 25.65 4.40
C SER A 17 -24.88 26.04 3.18
N ASP A 18 -24.24 26.07 2.02
CA ASP A 18 -24.91 25.99 0.73
C ASP A 18 -25.22 24.49 0.54
N ASP A 19 -26.51 24.14 0.42
CA ASP A 19 -27.01 22.76 0.21
C ASP A 19 -26.23 22.00 -0.89
N THR A 20 -25.63 22.75 -1.82
CA THR A 20 -24.80 22.19 -2.89
C THR A 20 -23.42 21.70 -2.45
N TYR A 21 -22.85 22.20 -1.34
CA TYR A 21 -21.57 21.71 -0.80
C TYR A 21 -21.71 20.33 -0.17
N ASP A 22 -22.79 20.12 0.57
CA ASP A 22 -23.12 18.85 1.19
C ASP A 22 -23.43 17.81 0.11
N GLN A 23 -24.19 18.18 -0.94
CA GLN A 23 -24.48 17.30 -2.07
C GLN A 23 -23.24 16.84 -2.85
N VAL A 24 -22.19 17.68 -2.95
CA VAL A 24 -20.92 17.26 -3.56
C VAL A 24 -20.25 16.19 -2.70
N LEU A 25 -20.27 16.37 -1.38
CA LEU A 25 -19.64 15.45 -0.45
C LEU A 25 -20.42 14.13 -0.36
N ASP A 26 -21.75 14.19 -0.25
CA ASP A 26 -22.64 13.02 -0.24
C ASP A 26 -22.42 12.13 -1.47
N MET A 27 -22.33 12.73 -2.67
CA MET A 27 -22.06 11.96 -3.89
C MET A 27 -20.64 11.40 -3.92
N PHE A 28 -19.66 12.15 -3.42
CA PHE A 28 -18.29 11.66 -3.29
C PHE A 28 -18.22 10.44 -2.37
N GLU A 29 -18.80 10.55 -1.17
CA GLU A 29 -18.87 9.47 -0.18
C GLU A 29 -19.64 8.25 -0.71
N HIS A 30 -20.77 8.47 -1.37
CA HIS A 30 -21.58 7.40 -1.93
C HIS A 30 -20.79 6.57 -2.96
N ILE A 31 -20.09 7.23 -3.89
CA ILE A 31 -19.28 6.54 -4.90
C ILE A 31 -18.08 5.83 -4.25
N LEU A 32 -17.43 6.43 -3.25
CA LEU A 32 -16.37 5.74 -2.52
C LEU A 32 -16.88 4.49 -1.79
N ALA A 33 -18.08 4.54 -1.22
CA ALA A 33 -18.70 3.39 -0.58
C ALA A 33 -19.07 2.29 -1.59
N GLU A 34 -19.54 2.65 -2.79
CA GLU A 34 -19.79 1.67 -3.88
C GLU A 34 -18.50 1.00 -4.37
N LEU A 35 -17.36 1.70 -4.30
CA LEU A 35 -16.05 1.21 -4.70
C LEU A 35 -15.31 0.45 -3.58
N ASP A 36 -15.88 0.35 -2.37
CA ASP A 36 -15.23 -0.23 -1.18
C ASP A 36 -13.86 0.44 -0.88
N GLU A 37 -13.81 1.76 -1.04
CA GLU A 37 -12.58 2.54 -0.86
C GLU A 37 -12.21 2.74 0.61
N SER A 38 -10.91 2.94 0.87
CA SER A 38 -10.39 3.10 2.23
C SER A 38 -11.05 4.26 2.98
N PRO A 39 -11.39 4.11 4.27
CA PRO A 39 -11.88 5.21 5.11
C PRO A 39 -10.95 6.44 5.10
N LEU A 40 -9.64 6.23 4.92
CA LEU A 40 -8.66 7.31 4.80
C LEU A 40 -8.86 8.16 3.54
N THR A 41 -9.23 7.54 2.41
CA THR A 41 -9.54 8.25 1.16
C THR A 41 -10.74 9.18 1.36
N CYS A 42 -11.78 8.70 2.05
CA CYS A 42 -12.94 9.51 2.41
C CYS A 42 -12.52 10.70 3.29
N LEU A 43 -11.75 10.45 4.36
CA LEU A 43 -11.33 11.48 5.31
C LEU A 43 -10.49 12.59 4.65
N VAL A 44 -9.54 12.22 3.79
CA VAL A 44 -8.72 13.19 3.05
C VAL A 44 -9.56 13.96 2.03
N GLY A 45 -10.48 13.30 1.34
CA GLY A 45 -11.42 13.98 0.44
C GLY A 45 -12.29 15.01 1.17
N MET A 46 -12.85 14.65 2.33
CA MET A 46 -13.63 15.57 3.17
C MET A 46 -12.79 16.79 3.58
N TYR A 47 -11.57 16.57 4.08
CA TYR A 47 -10.66 17.65 4.46
C TYR A 47 -10.31 18.58 3.28
N LEU A 48 -9.95 18.01 2.13
CA LEU A 48 -9.63 18.78 0.92
C LEU A 48 -10.84 19.61 0.44
N TRP A 49 -12.04 19.04 0.55
CA TRP A 49 -13.27 19.73 0.21
C TRP A 49 -13.56 20.91 1.14
N GLU A 50 -13.45 20.69 2.44
CA GLU A 50 -13.63 21.73 3.46
C GLU A 50 -12.64 22.89 3.25
N MET A 51 -11.36 22.58 3.08
CA MET A 51 -10.32 23.59 2.82
C MET A 51 -10.60 24.36 1.52
N TYR A 52 -11.11 23.68 0.49
CA TYR A 52 -11.42 24.33 -0.78
C TYR A 52 -12.60 25.29 -0.65
N ILE A 53 -13.65 24.90 0.08
CA ILE A 53 -14.80 25.76 0.38
C ILE A 53 -14.34 27.00 1.15
N GLN A 54 -13.57 26.81 2.22
CA GLN A 54 -13.09 27.91 3.05
C GLN A 54 -12.24 28.92 2.27
N LYS A 55 -11.31 28.42 1.41
CA LYS A 55 -10.38 29.28 0.66
C LYS A 55 -10.98 29.89 -0.60
N LYS A 56 -11.87 29.18 -1.29
CA LYS A 56 -12.38 29.58 -2.62
C LYS A 56 -13.81 30.08 -2.63
N GLN A 57 -14.65 29.60 -1.70
CA GLN A 57 -16.11 29.80 -1.68
C GLN A 57 -16.72 29.64 -3.09
N PRO A 58 -16.57 28.45 -3.71
CA PRO A 58 -16.98 28.23 -5.08
C PRO A 58 -18.50 28.27 -5.22
N VAL A 59 -19.01 28.81 -6.33
CA VAL A 59 -20.42 28.68 -6.69
C VAL A 59 -20.61 27.37 -7.46
N ILE A 60 -21.24 26.38 -6.83
CA ILE A 60 -21.41 25.04 -7.43
C ILE A 60 -22.53 25.07 -8.45
N LYS A 61 -22.18 24.79 -9.71
CA LYS A 61 -23.14 24.68 -10.83
C LYS A 61 -23.35 23.25 -11.32
N LYS A 62 -22.44 22.33 -10.97
CA LYS A 62 -22.39 20.95 -11.46
C LYS A 62 -21.80 20.04 -10.39
N ILE A 63 -22.66 19.50 -9.55
CA ILE A 63 -22.28 18.72 -8.36
C ILE A 63 -21.38 17.54 -8.78
N GLU A 64 -21.75 16.86 -9.86
CA GLU A 64 -21.06 15.70 -10.45
C GLU A 64 -19.63 16.03 -10.84
N GLY A 65 -19.43 17.21 -11.43
CA GLY A 65 -18.13 17.67 -11.87
C GLY A 65 -17.21 18.01 -10.70
N TYR A 66 -17.75 18.59 -9.63
CA TYR A 66 -17.00 18.92 -8.42
C TYR A 66 -16.66 17.64 -7.63
N ALA A 67 -17.60 16.72 -7.44
CA ALA A 67 -17.37 15.45 -6.76
C ALA A 67 -16.33 14.59 -7.49
N ALA A 68 -16.41 14.48 -8.82
CA ALA A 68 -15.41 13.76 -9.62
C ALA A 68 -14.02 14.41 -9.57
N SER A 69 -13.97 15.75 -9.49
CA SER A 69 -12.73 16.50 -9.38
C SER A 69 -12.09 16.35 -8.00
N LEU A 70 -12.92 16.36 -6.95
CA LEU A 70 -12.53 16.08 -5.58
C LEU A 70 -11.96 14.67 -5.45
N HIS A 71 -12.66 13.68 -6.01
CA HIS A 71 -12.17 12.30 -6.08
C HIS A 71 -10.80 12.25 -6.77
N TYR A 72 -10.68 12.89 -7.94
CA TYR A 72 -9.42 12.89 -8.69
C TYR A 72 -8.25 13.49 -7.91
N ILE A 73 -8.42 14.61 -7.21
CA ILE A 73 -7.31 15.19 -6.41
C ILE A 73 -7.00 14.35 -5.17
N THR A 74 -8.00 13.66 -4.61
CA THR A 74 -7.83 12.83 -3.40
C THR A 74 -6.98 11.60 -3.70
N ILE A 75 -7.26 10.90 -4.80
CA ILE A 75 -6.49 9.70 -5.20
C ILE A 75 -5.08 10.05 -5.70
N LEU A 76 -4.84 11.30 -6.11
CA LEU A 76 -3.48 11.78 -6.38
C LEU A 76 -2.67 11.99 -5.09
N SER A 77 -3.33 12.31 -3.98
CA SER A 77 -2.69 12.48 -2.67
C SER A 77 -2.48 11.16 -1.93
N ILE A 78 -3.33 10.16 -2.17
CA ILE A 78 -3.21 8.81 -1.60
C ILE A 78 -3.26 7.80 -2.76
N PRO A 79 -2.12 7.42 -3.37
CA PRO A 79 -2.12 6.53 -4.52
C PRO A 79 -2.25 5.06 -4.08
N CYS A 80 -3.40 4.70 -3.49
CA CYS A 80 -3.76 3.31 -3.23
C CYS A 80 -4.45 2.66 -4.44
N ILE A 81 -5.20 3.44 -5.22
CA ILE A 81 -5.88 3.09 -6.47
C ILE A 81 -5.79 4.29 -7.42
N SER A 82 -5.71 4.05 -8.73
CA SER A 82 -5.64 5.12 -9.73
C SER A 82 -6.80 5.02 -10.73
N PHE A 83 -7.55 6.11 -10.88
CA PHE A 83 -8.54 6.27 -11.94
C PHE A 83 -8.12 7.37 -12.89
N THR A 84 -8.33 7.16 -14.18
CA THR A 84 -8.22 8.23 -15.16
C THR A 84 -9.38 9.21 -15.02
N GLN A 85 -9.18 10.45 -15.46
CA GLN A 85 -10.27 11.44 -15.55
C GLN A 85 -11.43 10.94 -16.43
N LYS A 86 -11.16 10.04 -17.38
CA LYS A 86 -12.20 9.45 -18.25
C LYS A 86 -13.07 8.44 -17.51
N GLU A 87 -12.47 7.64 -16.63
CA GLU A 87 -13.21 6.68 -15.80
C GLU A 87 -14.05 7.39 -14.74
N LEU A 88 -13.48 8.39 -14.05
CA LEU A 88 -14.23 9.22 -13.11
C LEU A 88 -15.37 9.98 -13.79
N ALA A 89 -15.15 10.50 -15.00
CA ALA A 89 -16.22 11.14 -15.77
C ALA A 89 -17.40 10.18 -16.04
N LYS A 90 -17.12 8.91 -16.30
CA LYS A 90 -18.16 7.90 -16.50
C LYS A 90 -18.90 7.57 -15.20
N MET A 91 -18.18 7.40 -14.09
CA MET A 91 -18.76 7.06 -12.78
C MET A 91 -19.66 8.17 -12.23
N TYR A 92 -19.17 9.41 -12.28
CA TYR A 92 -19.90 10.56 -11.77
C TYR A 92 -20.86 11.18 -12.81
N HIS A 93 -21.02 10.59 -14.00
CA HIS A 93 -21.87 11.14 -15.07
C HIS A 93 -21.51 12.59 -15.48
N THR A 94 -20.20 12.88 -15.59
CA THR A 94 -19.68 14.19 -16.01
C THR A 94 -18.74 14.06 -17.23
N ILE A 95 -18.02 15.14 -17.57
CA ILE A 95 -17.09 15.17 -18.72
C ILE A 95 -15.62 15.32 -18.26
N PRO A 96 -14.66 14.64 -18.91
CA PRO A 96 -13.25 14.68 -18.49
C PRO A 96 -12.63 16.09 -18.51
N SER A 97 -13.05 16.92 -19.47
CA SER A 97 -12.56 18.30 -19.58
C SER A 97 -12.95 19.17 -18.37
N PHE A 98 -14.10 18.90 -17.75
CA PHE A 98 -14.53 19.58 -16.52
C PHE A 98 -13.71 19.11 -15.32
N ILE A 99 -13.43 17.80 -15.23
CA ILE A 99 -12.58 17.24 -14.18
C ILE A 99 -11.18 17.84 -14.26
N SER A 100 -10.62 17.90 -15.47
CA SER A 100 -9.29 18.47 -15.72
C SER A 100 -9.20 19.92 -15.25
N SER A 101 -10.12 20.78 -15.69
CA SER A 101 -10.09 22.20 -15.33
C SER A 101 -10.36 22.44 -13.85
N THR A 102 -11.34 21.76 -13.28
CA THR A 102 -11.78 21.96 -11.89
C THR A 102 -10.77 21.39 -10.91
N SER A 103 -10.26 20.18 -11.15
CA SER A 103 -9.18 19.61 -10.31
C SER A 103 -7.90 20.44 -10.38
N SER A 104 -7.57 21.02 -11.55
CA SER A 104 -6.40 21.91 -11.67
C SER A 104 -6.59 23.19 -10.87
N GLN A 105 -7.81 23.74 -10.85
CA GLN A 105 -8.14 24.87 -10.01
C GLN A 105 -8.08 24.52 -8.51
N MET A 106 -8.65 23.38 -8.11
CA MET A 106 -8.60 22.89 -6.73
C MET A 106 -7.15 22.72 -6.27
N ARG A 107 -6.29 22.06 -7.06
CA ARG A 107 -4.87 21.91 -6.74
C ARG A 107 -4.13 23.24 -6.61
N MET A 108 -4.50 24.25 -7.39
CA MET A 108 -3.90 25.57 -7.29
C MET A 108 -4.31 26.28 -5.99
N VAL A 109 -5.58 26.18 -5.59
CA VAL A 109 -6.10 26.75 -4.34
C VAL A 109 -5.54 26.01 -3.13
N LEU A 110 -5.49 24.69 -3.20
CA LEU A 110 -5.10 23.78 -2.11
C LEU A 110 -3.61 23.43 -2.14
N ARG A 111 -2.78 24.23 -2.81
CA ARG A 111 -1.37 23.87 -3.05
C ARG A 111 -0.63 23.59 -1.74
N GLU A 112 -0.84 24.43 -0.74
CA GLU A 112 -0.21 24.30 0.58
C GLU A 112 -0.81 23.12 1.34
N ASP A 113 -2.13 22.93 1.33
CA ASP A 113 -2.78 21.82 2.05
C ASP A 113 -2.40 20.47 1.46
N LEU A 114 -2.29 20.38 0.14
CA LEU A 114 -1.80 19.19 -0.55
C LEU A 114 -0.34 18.91 -0.22
N ALA A 115 0.51 19.94 -0.09
CA ALA A 115 1.90 19.77 0.32
C ALA A 115 1.99 19.33 1.79
N SER A 116 1.22 19.92 2.69
CA SER A 116 1.16 19.50 4.10
C SER A 116 0.55 18.12 4.28
N LEU A 117 -0.45 17.73 3.48
CA LEU A 117 -0.94 16.35 3.46
C LEU A 117 0.10 15.40 2.92
N GLN A 118 0.85 15.78 1.88
CA GLN A 118 1.96 14.96 1.40
C GLN A 118 3.01 14.79 2.49
N GLU A 119 3.37 15.85 3.20
CA GLU A 119 4.30 15.81 4.33
C GLU A 119 3.76 14.95 5.48
N LEU A 120 2.50 15.14 5.90
CA LEU A 120 1.87 14.38 6.99
C LEU A 120 1.61 12.91 6.63
N LEU A 121 1.29 12.62 5.36
CA LEU A 121 1.22 11.25 4.85
C LEU A 121 2.62 10.65 4.58
N GLN A 122 3.67 11.48 4.62
CA GLN A 122 5.10 11.09 4.57
C GLN A 122 5.78 11.13 5.95
N GLU A 123 5.14 11.67 7.01
CA GLU A 123 5.67 11.72 8.37
C GLU A 123 5.56 10.34 9.06
N GLU A 124 6.36 9.40 8.55
CA GLU A 124 7.06 8.34 9.28
C GLU A 124 8.31 7.89 8.48
N GLU A 125 9.08 8.84 7.92
CA GLU A 125 10.41 8.51 7.40
C GLU A 125 11.45 9.26 8.24
N PRO A 126 11.99 8.66 9.32
CA PRO A 126 13.22 9.13 9.92
C PRO A 126 14.25 9.37 8.81
N GLU A 127 14.99 10.47 8.93
CA GLU A 127 16.04 10.93 8.01
C GLU A 127 17.29 10.02 8.09
N GLU A 128 17.09 8.72 7.87
CA GLU A 128 18.01 7.65 7.47
C GLU A 128 17.20 6.70 6.58
N SER A 129 16.57 7.21 5.51
CA SER A 129 15.69 6.42 4.65
C SER A 129 16.41 5.19 4.07
N ILE A 130 15.99 4.03 4.56
CA ILE A 130 16.02 2.77 3.83
C ILE A 130 15.25 3.04 2.53
N PRO A 131 15.86 2.91 1.34
CA PRO A 131 15.19 3.21 0.08
C PRO A 131 13.91 2.37 -0.07
N PRO A 132 12.91 2.85 -0.84
CA PRO A 132 11.58 2.25 -0.96
C PRO A 132 11.76 0.75 -1.18
N ILE A 133 11.25 -0.06 -0.25
CA ILE A 133 11.38 -1.53 -0.14
C ILE A 133 12.16 -2.06 -1.36
N ARG A 134 13.48 -2.15 -1.21
CA ARG A 134 14.38 -2.65 -2.25
C ARG A 134 13.99 -4.09 -2.57
N MET A 135 12.91 -4.37 -3.31
CA MET A 135 12.48 -5.74 -3.62
C MET A 135 13.45 -6.39 -4.61
N ALA A 136 13.93 -5.61 -5.58
CA ALA A 136 15.05 -6.01 -6.44
C ALA A 136 16.35 -6.23 -5.64
N GLY A 137 16.60 -5.39 -4.62
CA GLY A 137 17.73 -5.57 -3.72
C GLY A 137 17.56 -6.75 -2.76
N GLU A 138 16.35 -7.05 -2.32
CA GLU A 138 16.01 -8.17 -1.43
C GLU A 138 16.26 -9.49 -2.14
N LYS A 139 15.85 -9.60 -3.42
CA LYS A 139 16.21 -10.74 -4.26
C LYS A 139 17.73 -10.92 -4.33
N HIS A 140 18.46 -9.86 -4.68
CA HIS A 140 19.90 -9.94 -4.83
C HIS A 140 20.61 -10.29 -3.51
N MET A 141 20.24 -9.64 -2.40
CA MET A 141 20.78 -9.96 -1.08
C MET A 141 20.44 -11.38 -0.66
N TRP A 142 19.23 -11.84 -0.93
CA TRP A 142 18.84 -13.23 -0.66
C TRP A 142 19.63 -14.21 -1.52
N GLU A 143 19.82 -13.95 -2.82
CA GLU A 143 20.65 -14.80 -3.69
C GLU A 143 22.10 -14.86 -3.18
N LEU A 144 22.64 -13.72 -2.72
CA LEU A 144 23.95 -13.65 -2.09
C LEU A 144 24.02 -14.46 -0.78
N THR A 145 22.99 -14.42 0.08
CA THR A 145 22.98 -15.26 1.29
C THR A 145 22.95 -16.75 0.96
N GLN A 146 22.23 -17.15 -0.10
CA GLN A 146 22.23 -18.54 -0.55
C GLN A 146 23.61 -18.97 -1.05
N LEU A 147 24.28 -18.11 -1.82
CA LEU A 147 25.63 -18.36 -2.32
C LEU A 147 26.68 -18.45 -1.20
N LEU A 148 26.59 -17.57 -0.19
CA LEU A 148 27.48 -17.61 0.98
C LEU A 148 27.31 -18.91 1.78
N GLN A 149 26.07 -19.36 1.97
CA GLN A 149 25.77 -20.62 2.65
C GLN A 149 26.33 -21.82 1.87
N GLU A 150 26.14 -21.85 0.54
CA GLU A 150 26.65 -22.94 -0.31
C GLU A 150 28.18 -23.01 -0.30
N ASN A 151 28.85 -21.85 -0.31
CA ASN A 151 30.32 -21.79 -0.24
C ASN A 151 30.87 -21.96 1.18
N ASN A 152 30.00 -22.21 2.17
CA ASN A 152 30.36 -22.38 3.59
C ASN A 152 31.20 -21.21 4.13
N CYS A 153 30.90 -19.98 3.72
CA CYS A 153 31.53 -18.78 4.26
C CYS A 153 31.05 -18.57 5.70
N ASN A 154 31.90 -18.87 6.68
CA ASN A 154 31.55 -18.87 8.10
C ASN A 154 32.24 -17.73 8.87
N THR A 155 33.31 -17.14 8.33
CA THR A 155 34.01 -16.00 8.96
C THR A 155 33.73 -14.68 8.24
N GLU A 156 33.92 -13.57 8.96
CA GLU A 156 33.77 -12.23 8.39
C GLU A 156 34.73 -12.01 7.22
N GLU A 157 35.98 -12.48 7.31
CA GLU A 157 36.95 -12.38 6.22
C GLU A 157 36.54 -13.18 4.99
N GLU A 158 36.00 -14.40 5.18
CA GLU A 158 35.49 -15.23 4.09
C GLU A 158 34.30 -14.57 3.39
N ILE A 159 33.38 -14.00 4.17
CA ILE A 159 32.23 -13.26 3.65
C ILE A 159 32.70 -12.03 2.86
N ILE A 160 33.57 -11.19 3.42
CA ILE A 160 34.09 -9.98 2.74
C ILE A 160 34.78 -10.35 1.42
N SER A 161 35.65 -11.37 1.45
CA SER A 161 36.36 -11.86 0.28
C SER A 161 35.39 -12.37 -0.80
N PHE A 162 34.38 -13.15 -0.40
CA PHE A 162 33.38 -13.68 -1.31
C PHE A 162 32.52 -12.57 -1.94
N VAL A 163 32.07 -11.61 -1.12
CA VAL A 163 31.27 -10.46 -1.60
C VAL A 163 32.07 -9.63 -2.59
N ALA A 164 33.35 -9.34 -2.31
CA ALA A 164 34.22 -8.63 -3.24
C ALA A 164 34.36 -9.39 -4.58
N GLN A 165 34.55 -10.70 -4.53
CA GLN A 165 34.59 -11.55 -5.73
C GLN A 165 33.28 -11.50 -6.52
N GLN A 166 32.12 -11.55 -5.87
CA GLN A 166 30.82 -11.47 -6.55
C GLN A 166 30.56 -10.13 -7.24
N LEU A 167 31.18 -9.05 -6.76
CA LEU A 167 31.10 -7.73 -7.42
C LEU A 167 31.93 -7.65 -8.70
N GLU A 168 33.06 -8.38 -8.76
CA GLU A 168 33.92 -8.44 -9.94
C GLU A 168 33.43 -9.48 -10.96
N GLU A 169 33.09 -10.68 -10.48
CA GLU A 169 32.64 -11.83 -11.28
C GLU A 169 31.34 -12.42 -10.70
N PRO A 170 30.17 -11.91 -11.10
CA PRO A 170 28.88 -12.35 -10.56
C PRO A 170 28.60 -13.82 -10.90
N SER A 171 28.41 -14.64 -9.85
CA SER A 171 27.99 -16.02 -9.98
C SER A 171 26.47 -16.11 -10.04
N ILE A 172 25.95 -16.96 -10.93
CA ILE A 172 24.50 -17.17 -11.05
C ILE A 172 24.09 -18.27 -10.08
N LEU A 173 23.17 -17.96 -9.17
CA LEU A 173 22.56 -18.96 -8.30
C LEU A 173 21.72 -19.94 -9.13
N SER A 174 22.19 -21.18 -9.23
CA SER A 174 21.50 -22.25 -9.96
C SER A 174 20.25 -22.69 -9.21
N THR A 175 19.12 -22.78 -9.91
CA THR A 175 17.86 -23.28 -9.34
C THR A 175 17.97 -24.72 -8.82
N SER A 176 18.88 -25.53 -9.38
CA SER A 176 19.10 -26.92 -8.93
C SER A 176 19.69 -27.03 -7.52
N MET A 177 20.28 -25.95 -7.01
CA MET A 177 20.87 -25.88 -5.66
C MET A 177 19.84 -25.46 -4.61
N LEU A 178 18.65 -25.02 -5.04
CA LEU A 178 17.62 -24.50 -4.15
C LEU A 178 16.65 -25.61 -3.74
N SER A 179 16.32 -25.67 -2.45
CA SER A 179 15.15 -26.38 -1.93
C SER A 179 13.86 -25.85 -2.55
N LYS A 180 12.78 -26.63 -2.48
CA LYS A 180 11.46 -26.19 -2.99
C LYS A 180 10.98 -24.88 -2.37
N GLN A 181 11.24 -24.67 -1.08
CA GLN A 181 10.93 -23.42 -0.38
C GLN A 181 11.71 -22.24 -0.97
N GLN A 182 13.01 -22.41 -1.21
CA GLN A 182 13.85 -21.36 -1.80
C GLN A 182 13.45 -21.08 -3.26
N GLN A 183 13.09 -22.12 -4.03
CA GLN A 183 12.57 -21.95 -5.39
C GLN A 183 11.25 -21.18 -5.40
N ALA A 184 10.33 -21.50 -4.49
CA ALA A 184 9.07 -20.79 -4.33
C ALA A 184 9.32 -19.31 -3.99
N GLN A 185 10.20 -19.01 -3.02
CA GLN A 185 10.53 -17.63 -2.68
C GLN A 185 11.18 -16.87 -3.85
N ARG A 186 12.06 -17.53 -4.62
CA ARG A 186 12.68 -16.92 -5.81
C ARG A 186 11.63 -16.54 -6.87
N LEU A 187 10.64 -17.40 -7.11
CA LEU A 187 9.50 -17.08 -7.98
C LEU A 187 8.74 -15.85 -7.47
N ILE A 188 8.54 -15.72 -6.16
CA ILE A 188 7.88 -14.54 -5.60
C ILE A 188 8.71 -13.27 -5.82
N TYR A 189 10.03 -13.32 -5.64
CA TYR A 189 10.89 -12.20 -5.98
C TYR A 189 10.78 -11.78 -7.45
N ASP A 190 10.64 -12.75 -8.36
CA ASP A 190 10.40 -12.49 -9.79
C ASP A 190 9.01 -11.89 -10.05
N ALA A 191 8.02 -12.21 -9.21
CA ALA A 191 6.65 -11.68 -9.30
C ALA A 191 6.50 -10.26 -8.76
N PHE A 192 7.37 -9.80 -7.85
CA PHE A 192 7.26 -8.46 -7.24
C PHE A 192 7.19 -7.29 -8.23
N PRO A 193 7.99 -7.22 -9.31
CA PRO A 193 7.85 -6.14 -10.30
C PRO A 193 6.73 -6.36 -11.33
N ILE A 194 6.03 -7.50 -11.28
CA ILE A 194 5.00 -7.88 -12.26
C ILE A 194 3.62 -7.48 -11.74
N TYR A 195 2.72 -7.07 -12.64
CA TYR A 195 1.33 -6.72 -12.33
C TYR A 195 0.35 -7.59 -13.12
N GLY A 196 -0.91 -7.63 -12.68
CA GLY A 196 -2.00 -8.35 -13.36
C GLY A 196 -1.96 -9.87 -13.20
N GLU A 197 -2.66 -10.59 -14.07
CA GLU A 197 -2.87 -12.04 -13.96
C GLU A 197 -1.58 -12.86 -13.89
N GLN A 198 -0.52 -12.42 -14.56
CA GLN A 198 0.77 -13.09 -14.52
C GLN A 198 1.36 -13.15 -13.10
N ARG A 199 1.19 -12.07 -12.31
CA ARG A 199 1.64 -12.01 -10.91
C ARG A 199 0.94 -13.08 -10.07
N ILE A 200 -0.36 -13.26 -10.30
CA ILE A 200 -1.21 -14.24 -9.60
C ILE A 200 -0.78 -15.66 -9.97
N GLN A 201 -0.56 -15.94 -11.25
CA GLN A 201 -0.12 -17.25 -11.72
C GLN A 201 1.23 -17.65 -11.11
N ILE A 202 2.18 -16.73 -11.00
CA ILE A 202 3.48 -17.00 -10.38
C ILE A 202 3.31 -17.27 -8.87
N ALA A 203 2.47 -16.54 -8.16
CA ALA A 203 2.17 -16.82 -6.76
C ALA A 203 1.52 -18.20 -6.56
N GLN A 204 0.60 -18.59 -7.46
CA GLN A 204 0.01 -19.93 -7.44
C GLN A 204 1.04 -21.02 -7.73
N GLN A 205 1.97 -20.80 -8.66
CA GLN A 205 3.09 -21.72 -8.93
C GLN A 205 4.02 -21.85 -7.72
N ALA A 206 4.31 -20.74 -7.02
CA ALA A 206 5.08 -20.78 -5.79
C ALA A 206 4.39 -21.64 -4.72
N LEU A 207 3.07 -21.55 -4.56
CA LEU A 207 2.31 -22.41 -3.64
C LEU A 207 2.26 -23.88 -4.05
N GLN A 208 2.34 -24.19 -5.35
CA GLN A 208 2.48 -25.58 -5.82
C GLN A 208 3.84 -26.17 -5.45
N LEU A 209 4.90 -25.35 -5.40
CA LEU A 209 6.24 -25.76 -4.95
C LEU A 209 6.33 -25.84 -3.43
N ASP A 210 5.85 -24.81 -2.73
CA ASP A 210 5.82 -24.70 -1.27
C ASP A 210 4.48 -24.08 -0.80
N PRO A 211 3.56 -24.89 -0.26
CA PRO A 211 2.31 -24.41 0.31
C PRO A 211 2.48 -23.43 1.48
N TYR A 212 3.69 -23.34 2.04
CA TYR A 212 4.07 -22.46 3.14
C TYR A 212 4.85 -21.22 2.67
N CYS A 213 4.78 -20.86 1.39
CA CYS A 213 5.35 -19.63 0.86
C CYS A 213 4.51 -18.42 1.30
N VAL A 214 5.00 -17.66 2.28
CA VAL A 214 4.27 -16.54 2.90
C VAL A 214 3.96 -15.43 1.90
N ASP A 215 4.95 -15.01 1.11
CA ASP A 215 4.73 -13.91 0.16
C ASP A 215 3.82 -14.28 -1.01
N ALA A 216 3.64 -15.57 -1.30
CA ALA A 216 2.62 -15.99 -2.26
C ALA A 216 1.23 -15.60 -1.76
N TYR A 217 0.94 -15.80 -0.48
CA TYR A 217 -0.32 -15.36 0.13
C TYR A 217 -0.45 -13.83 0.19
N ASN A 218 0.66 -13.10 0.37
CA ASN A 218 0.65 -11.63 0.26
C ASN A 218 0.21 -11.18 -1.13
N ILE A 219 0.80 -11.74 -2.20
CA ILE A 219 0.42 -11.41 -3.58
C ILE A 219 -1.05 -11.77 -3.85
N LEU A 220 -1.51 -12.95 -3.41
CA LEU A 220 -2.90 -13.35 -3.60
C LEU A 220 -3.86 -12.40 -2.87
N GLY A 221 -3.57 -12.01 -1.64
CA GLY A 221 -4.39 -11.04 -0.92
C GLY A 221 -4.40 -9.65 -1.57
N GLU A 222 -3.24 -9.15 -2.04
CA GLU A 222 -3.14 -7.86 -2.73
C GLU A 222 -3.96 -7.78 -4.03
N THR A 223 -4.16 -8.93 -4.67
CA THR A 223 -4.85 -9.03 -5.97
C THR A 223 -6.30 -9.54 -5.85
N GLU A 224 -6.71 -9.94 -4.65
CA GLU A 224 -8.06 -10.46 -4.39
C GLU A 224 -9.08 -9.32 -4.32
N HIS A 225 -10.21 -9.50 -4.98
CA HIS A 225 -11.32 -8.55 -5.02
C HIS A 225 -12.33 -8.82 -3.91
N ASP A 226 -12.53 -10.09 -3.53
CA ASP A 226 -13.41 -10.43 -2.41
C ASP A 226 -12.77 -10.04 -1.08
N CYS A 227 -13.42 -9.13 -0.35
CA CYS A 227 -12.86 -8.57 0.87
C CYS A 227 -12.64 -9.64 1.96
N ALA A 228 -13.53 -10.63 2.09
CA ALA A 228 -13.37 -11.68 3.09
C ALA A 228 -12.18 -12.59 2.73
N GLN A 229 -12.11 -13.04 1.48
CA GLN A 229 -11.04 -13.89 0.98
C GLN A 229 -9.67 -13.21 1.04
N ARG A 230 -9.61 -11.90 0.77
CA ARG A 230 -8.41 -11.08 0.94
C ARG A 230 -7.86 -11.19 2.37
N GLY A 231 -8.73 -11.03 3.36
CA GLY A 231 -8.37 -11.16 4.78
C GLY A 231 -7.85 -12.55 5.12
N GLU A 232 -8.49 -13.60 4.59
CA GLU A 232 -8.05 -14.98 4.79
C GLU A 232 -6.64 -15.23 4.21
N TYR A 233 -6.32 -14.69 3.04
CA TYR A 233 -4.99 -14.83 2.46
C TYR A 233 -3.93 -14.16 3.33
N PHE A 234 -4.13 -12.89 3.73
CA PHE A 234 -3.17 -12.20 4.58
C PHE A 234 -2.99 -12.89 5.94
N LYS A 235 -4.11 -13.31 6.55
CA LYS A 235 -4.07 -14.04 7.82
C LYS A 235 -3.29 -15.34 7.67
N LYS A 236 -3.54 -16.11 6.62
CA LYS A 236 -2.85 -17.37 6.37
C LYS A 236 -1.36 -17.17 6.17
N GLY A 237 -0.96 -16.16 5.39
CA GLY A 237 0.44 -15.79 5.23
C GLY A 237 1.09 -15.41 6.56
N MET A 238 0.39 -14.63 7.38
CA MET A 238 0.86 -14.20 8.70
C MET A 238 1.03 -15.37 9.66
N ASP A 239 0.03 -16.26 9.75
CA ASP A 239 0.05 -17.42 10.64
C ASP A 239 1.19 -18.39 10.25
N ILE A 240 1.34 -18.69 8.96
CA ILE A 240 2.45 -19.51 8.45
C ILE A 240 3.80 -18.83 8.75
N GLY A 241 3.93 -17.54 8.47
CA GLY A 241 5.16 -16.80 8.73
C GLY A 241 5.53 -16.82 10.22
N LYS A 242 4.54 -16.69 11.09
CA LYS A 242 4.74 -16.75 12.55
C LYS A 242 5.25 -18.13 13.00
N GLU A 243 4.72 -19.21 12.43
CA GLU A 243 5.14 -20.57 12.75
C GLU A 243 6.55 -20.92 12.24
N LYS A 244 6.97 -20.32 11.12
CA LYS A 244 8.29 -20.57 10.50
C LYS A 244 9.43 -19.84 11.19
N LEU A 245 9.15 -18.73 11.86
CA LEU A 245 10.17 -17.89 12.48
C LEU A 245 10.58 -18.40 13.87
N ASP A 246 11.87 -18.28 14.17
CA ASP A 246 12.36 -18.51 15.51
C ASP A 246 11.68 -17.54 16.50
N PRO A 247 11.16 -18.02 17.64
CA PRO A 247 10.49 -17.18 18.63
C PRO A 247 11.32 -15.99 19.15
N SER A 248 12.65 -16.05 19.07
CA SER A 248 13.55 -14.95 19.46
C SER A 248 13.38 -13.69 18.61
N TYR A 249 12.92 -13.80 17.35
CA TYR A 249 12.66 -12.63 16.51
C TYR A 249 11.54 -11.74 17.08
N PHE A 250 10.59 -12.31 17.82
CA PHE A 250 9.49 -11.54 18.43
C PHE A 250 9.89 -10.78 19.70
N GLN A 251 11.14 -10.93 20.16
CA GLN A 251 11.71 -10.11 21.23
C GLN A 251 12.33 -8.81 20.68
N LYS A 252 12.49 -8.71 19.35
CA LYS A 252 13.05 -7.56 18.65
C LYS A 252 11.99 -6.50 18.39
N GLY A 253 12.43 -5.25 18.22
CA GLY A 253 11.56 -4.19 17.71
C GLY A 253 11.13 -4.42 16.26
N THR A 254 10.03 -3.81 15.83
CA THR A 254 9.53 -3.87 14.44
C THR A 254 10.61 -3.50 13.43
N ASP A 255 11.37 -2.44 13.69
CA ASP A 255 12.42 -1.94 12.80
C ASP A 255 13.57 -2.93 12.65
N GLU A 256 13.94 -3.58 13.77
CA GLU A 256 14.95 -4.64 13.76
C GLU A 256 14.49 -5.87 12.97
N MET A 257 13.21 -6.22 13.00
CA MET A 257 12.67 -7.30 12.17
C MET A 257 12.79 -6.96 10.68
N TRP A 258 12.46 -5.74 10.25
CA TRP A 258 12.61 -5.34 8.84
C TRP A 258 14.06 -5.40 8.32
N ASN A 259 15.04 -5.32 9.21
CA ASN A 259 16.45 -5.51 8.88
C ASN A 259 16.89 -6.98 8.73
N VAL A 260 16.01 -7.94 9.07
CA VAL A 260 16.26 -9.39 8.93
C VAL A 260 15.43 -9.96 7.78
N LEU A 261 16.10 -10.40 6.71
CA LEU A 261 15.48 -10.92 5.48
C LEU A 261 14.43 -11.99 5.76
N GLU A 262 14.73 -12.93 6.65
CA GLU A 262 13.90 -14.07 7.00
C GLU A 262 12.53 -13.65 7.55
N THR A 263 12.45 -12.51 8.24
CA THR A 263 11.21 -12.06 8.88
C THR A 263 10.32 -11.23 7.95
N ARG A 264 10.87 -10.68 6.87
CA ARG A 264 10.15 -9.75 5.98
C ARG A 264 8.86 -10.31 5.39
N PRO A 265 8.78 -11.58 4.94
CA PRO A 265 7.51 -12.13 4.46
C PRO A 265 6.41 -12.11 5.51
N PHE A 266 6.74 -12.46 6.76
CA PHE A 266 5.82 -12.38 7.90
C PHE A 266 5.42 -10.93 8.19
N MET A 267 6.38 -10.01 8.20
CA MET A 267 6.12 -8.59 8.48
C MET A 267 5.18 -7.97 7.43
N ARG A 268 5.38 -8.29 6.15
CA ARG A 268 4.45 -7.92 5.06
C ARG A 268 3.05 -8.48 5.28
N ALA A 269 2.94 -9.77 5.63
CA ALA A 269 1.66 -10.41 5.87
C ALA A 269 0.92 -9.82 7.08
N LYS A 270 1.65 -9.55 8.18
CA LYS A 270 1.11 -8.90 9.37
C LYS A 270 0.62 -7.50 9.06
N TYR A 271 1.42 -6.70 8.35
CA TYR A 271 1.02 -5.36 7.92
C TYR A 271 -0.25 -5.38 7.06
N ASN A 272 -0.28 -6.25 6.04
CA ASN A 272 -1.42 -6.37 5.14
C ASN A 272 -2.68 -6.85 5.88
N TYR A 273 -2.55 -7.81 6.80
CA TYR A 273 -3.66 -8.27 7.63
C TYR A 273 -4.16 -7.17 8.57
N ALA A 274 -3.27 -6.41 9.22
CA ALA A 274 -3.64 -5.31 10.09
C ALA A 274 -4.38 -4.21 9.33
N ARG A 275 -3.88 -3.83 8.14
CA ARG A 275 -4.53 -2.87 7.25
C ARG A 275 -5.93 -3.33 6.84
N TRP A 276 -6.07 -4.60 6.44
CA TRP A 276 -7.37 -5.19 6.11
C TRP A 276 -8.32 -5.20 7.33
N ALA A 277 -7.83 -5.61 8.50
CA ALA A 277 -8.61 -5.70 9.72
C ALA A 277 -9.15 -4.33 10.15
N ILE A 278 -8.30 -3.30 10.17
CA ILE A 278 -8.70 -1.93 10.50
C ILE A 278 -9.74 -1.41 9.51
N GLY A 279 -9.53 -1.61 8.20
CA GLY A 279 -10.48 -1.19 7.17
C GLY A 279 -11.86 -1.84 7.30
N ASN A 280 -11.93 -3.02 7.93
CA ASN A 280 -13.16 -3.78 8.16
C ASN A 280 -13.71 -3.67 9.60
N GLY A 281 -13.20 -2.74 10.41
CA GLY A 281 -13.69 -2.49 11.77
C GLY A 281 -13.27 -3.54 12.81
N TYR A 282 -12.30 -4.40 12.49
CA TYR A 282 -11.67 -5.29 13.47
C TYR A 282 -10.59 -4.53 14.26
N ARG A 283 -10.39 -4.89 15.53
CA ARG A 283 -9.24 -4.38 16.30
C ARG A 283 -7.94 -4.89 15.66
N ALA A 284 -6.98 -3.98 15.50
CA ALA A 284 -5.63 -4.32 15.05
C ALA A 284 -5.00 -5.38 15.98
N VAL A 285 -4.28 -6.34 15.38
CA VAL A 285 -3.58 -7.46 16.05
C VAL A 285 -2.09 -7.19 16.15
#